data_AF-A0A934DZM1-F1
#
_entry.id   AF-A0A934DZM1-F1
#
_cell.length_a   1.000
_cell.length_b   1.000
_cell.length_c   1.000
_cell.angle_alpha   90.00
_cell.angle_beta   90.00
_cell.angle_gamma   90.00
#
_symmetry.space_group_name_H-M   'P 1'
#
loop_
_entity.id
_entity.type
_entity.pdbx_description
1 polymer ?
#
loop_
_entity_poly.entity_id
_entity_poly.type
_entity_poly.pdbx_seq_one_letter_code
_entity_poly.pdbx_strand_id
1 'polypeptide(L)'
;MGRSILLLTILIAGCQSSSAHAFYSSDYDAEGQCLSPVELDDVLQGPDPGTCKQTVCWVDTKGHAHLSFTMCDGPPDWTRVDNPPAGSICEAALKALAQWGVGGCAPEAGVEAGE
;
A
#
# COMPACT_ATOMS: atom_id res chain seq x y z
N MET A 1 30.35 54.39 -26.41
CA MET A 1 28.91 54.23 -26.09
C MET A 1 28.63 52.74 -25.98
N GLY A 2 28.75 52.17 -24.77
CA GLY A 2 28.55 50.74 -24.53
C GLY A 2 27.09 50.43 -24.24
N ARG A 3 26.49 49.52 -25.00
CA ARG A 3 25.13 49.01 -24.77
C ARG A 3 25.23 47.78 -23.86
N SER A 4 24.96 47.96 -22.57
CA SER A 4 24.72 46.83 -21.66
C SER A 4 23.33 46.28 -21.91
N ILE A 5 23.24 45.11 -22.55
CA ILE A 5 22.00 44.35 -22.67
C ILE A 5 21.94 43.44 -21.44
N LEU A 6 21.06 43.78 -20.49
CA LEU A 6 20.69 42.92 -19.38
C LEU A 6 19.92 41.71 -19.94
N LEU A 7 20.53 40.53 -19.92
CA LEU A 7 19.86 39.26 -20.21
C LEU A 7 19.03 38.86 -18.98
N LEU A 8 17.71 38.98 -19.10
CA LEU A 8 16.74 38.50 -18.12
C LEU A 8 16.52 36.99 -18.35
N THR A 9 17.23 36.14 -17.60
CA THR A 9 17.03 34.69 -17.61
C THR A 9 15.74 34.35 -16.85
N ILE A 10 14.68 34.04 -17.59
CA ILE A 10 13.42 33.51 -17.04
C ILE A 10 13.69 32.07 -16.58
N LEU A 11 13.68 31.85 -15.26
CA LEU A 11 13.65 30.52 -14.65
C LEU A 11 12.27 29.90 -14.89
N ILE A 12 12.18 29.07 -15.93
CA ILE A 12 11.02 28.19 -16.12
C ILE A 12 11.15 27.10 -15.05
N ALA A 13 10.48 27.27 -13.92
CA ALA A 13 10.25 26.19 -12.98
C ALA A 13 9.38 25.15 -13.70
N GLY A 14 10.02 24.15 -14.32
CA GLY A 14 9.31 23.05 -14.95
C GLY A 14 8.49 22.33 -13.89
N CYS A 15 7.16 22.36 -14.04
CA CYS A 15 6.30 21.40 -13.35
C CYS A 15 6.74 20.01 -13.81
N GLN A 16 7.56 19.33 -13.01
CA GLN A 16 7.77 17.90 -13.15
C GLN A 16 6.43 17.25 -12.85
N SER A 17 5.79 16.65 -13.85
CA SER A 17 4.60 15.84 -13.65
C SER A 17 4.94 14.70 -12.70
N SER A 18 4.59 14.83 -11.43
CA SER A 18 4.64 13.75 -10.47
C SER A 18 3.53 12.77 -10.80
N SER A 19 3.90 11.57 -11.25
CA SER A 19 2.99 10.44 -11.32
C SER A 19 2.87 9.82 -9.92
N ALA A 20 1.67 9.34 -9.60
CA ALA A 20 1.42 8.57 -8.39
C ALA A 20 0.38 7.49 -8.69
N HIS A 21 0.34 6.45 -7.87
CA HIS A 21 -0.62 5.37 -7.99
C HIS A 21 -1.03 4.86 -6.61
N ALA A 22 -2.23 4.29 -6.53
CA ALA A 22 -2.81 3.84 -5.28
C ALA A 22 -2.22 2.49 -4.86
N PHE A 23 -1.99 2.31 -3.56
CA PHE A 23 -1.66 1.04 -2.96
C PHE A 23 -2.84 0.54 -2.12
N TYR A 24 -3.32 -0.64 -2.48
CA TYR A 24 -4.44 -1.30 -1.81
C TYR A 24 -3.97 -2.57 -1.13
N SER A 25 -4.39 -2.76 0.11
CA SER A 25 -4.12 -3.98 0.86
C SER A 25 -5.27 -4.33 1.79
N SER A 26 -5.13 -5.47 2.47
CA SER A 26 -6.08 -5.97 3.44
C SER A 26 -5.33 -6.25 4.73
N ASP A 27 -5.75 -5.59 5.80
CA ASP A 27 -5.16 -5.71 7.13
C ASP A 27 -5.45 -7.09 7.72
N TYR A 28 -4.43 -7.70 8.30
CA TYR A 28 -4.59 -8.90 9.12
C TYR A 28 -4.86 -8.53 10.58
N ASP A 29 -6.05 -8.87 11.06
CA ASP A 29 -6.39 -8.83 12.47
C ASP A 29 -5.88 -10.11 13.16
N ALA A 30 -4.86 -9.94 14.01
CA ALA A 30 -4.27 -11.04 14.75
C ALA A 30 -5.16 -11.58 15.88
N GLU A 31 -6.06 -10.75 16.43
CA GLU A 31 -6.98 -11.13 17.50
C GLU A 31 -8.13 -11.97 16.95
N GLY A 32 -8.78 -11.48 15.88
CA GLY A 32 -9.84 -12.19 15.16
C GLY A 32 -9.35 -13.28 14.20
N GLN A 33 -8.03 -13.34 13.92
CA GLN A 33 -7.40 -14.27 12.98
C GLN A 33 -8.05 -14.24 11.59
N CYS A 34 -8.32 -13.04 11.11
CA CYS A 34 -9.09 -12.77 9.91
C CYS A 34 -8.47 -11.61 9.11
N LEU A 35 -8.98 -11.39 7.90
CA LEU A 35 -8.60 -10.27 7.06
C LEU A 35 -9.75 -9.27 6.96
N SER A 36 -9.43 -8.00 7.13
CA SER A 36 -10.32 -6.88 6.84
C SER A 36 -10.65 -6.82 5.35
N PRO A 37 -11.67 -6.05 4.93
CA PRO A 37 -11.86 -5.71 3.53
C PRO A 37 -10.60 -5.09 2.92
N VAL A 38 -10.48 -5.13 1.58
CA VAL A 38 -9.39 -4.42 0.89
C VAL A 38 -9.67 -2.93 0.92
N GLU A 39 -8.72 -2.14 1.39
CA GLU A 39 -8.81 -0.69 1.51
C GLU A 39 -7.64 0.01 0.82
N LEU A 40 -7.75 1.33 0.66
CA LEU A 40 -6.66 2.17 0.17
C LEU A 40 -5.78 2.56 1.36
N ASP A 41 -4.55 2.06 1.40
CA ASP A 41 -3.62 2.35 2.50
C ASP A 41 -2.70 3.52 2.19
N ASP A 42 -2.26 3.65 0.93
CA ASP A 42 -1.30 4.69 0.55
C ASP A 42 -1.42 5.10 -0.92
N VAL A 43 -0.76 6.21 -1.28
CA VAL A 43 -0.56 6.69 -2.65
C VAL A 43 0.94 6.83 -2.91
N LEU A 44 1.47 5.86 -3.65
CA LEU A 44 2.89 5.74 -3.93
C LEU A 44 3.32 6.74 -5.02
N GLN A 45 4.51 7.32 -4.82
CA GLN A 45 5.10 8.24 -5.80
C GLN A 45 5.84 7.46 -6.88
N GLY A 46 5.66 7.87 -8.13
CA GLY A 46 6.26 7.24 -9.29
C GLY A 46 5.22 6.62 -10.24
N PRO A 47 5.68 6.15 -11.40
CA PRO A 47 4.80 5.48 -12.35
C PRO A 47 4.28 4.17 -11.76
N ASP A 48 3.03 3.82 -12.10
CA ASP A 48 2.45 2.52 -11.74
C ASP A 48 3.27 1.38 -12.39
N PRO A 49 3.86 0.46 -11.59
CA PRO A 49 4.62 -0.67 -12.13
C PRO A 49 3.74 -1.73 -12.81
N GLY A 50 2.42 -1.61 -12.74
CA GLY A 50 1.44 -2.55 -13.23
C GLY A 50 1.08 -3.63 -12.21
N THR A 51 0.34 -4.64 -12.67
CA THR A 51 -0.21 -5.68 -11.78
C THR A 51 0.73 -6.86 -11.58
N CYS A 52 0.97 -7.22 -10.33
CA CYS A 52 1.60 -8.48 -9.94
C CYS A 52 0.59 -9.63 -9.93
N LYS A 53 1.05 -10.85 -10.23
CA LYS A 53 0.20 -12.06 -10.30
C LYS A 53 0.19 -12.88 -9.02
N GLN A 54 0.69 -12.31 -7.92
CA GLN A 54 0.85 -13.02 -6.66
C GLN A 54 0.38 -12.13 -5.51
N THR A 55 -0.20 -12.76 -4.50
CA THR A 55 -0.42 -12.11 -3.21
C THR A 55 0.93 -11.85 -2.56
N VAL A 56 1.15 -10.62 -2.09
CA VAL A 56 2.36 -10.21 -1.39
C VAL A 56 1.98 -9.82 0.03
N CYS A 57 2.71 -10.36 1.01
CA CYS A 57 2.62 -9.86 2.38
C CYS A 57 3.58 -8.70 2.58
N TRP A 58 3.09 -7.66 3.23
CA TRP A 58 3.87 -6.51 3.67
C TRP A 58 3.79 -6.42 5.19
N VAL A 59 4.90 -6.07 5.83
CA VAL A 59 4.95 -5.80 7.27
C VAL A 59 5.26 -4.33 7.47
N ASP A 60 4.34 -3.62 8.12
CA ASP A 60 4.50 -2.19 8.39
C ASP A 60 5.53 -1.92 9.52
N THR A 61 5.78 -0.64 9.80
CA THR A 61 6.74 -0.22 10.84
C THR A 61 6.29 -0.56 12.27
N LYS A 62 5.03 -0.96 12.48
CA LYS A 62 4.47 -1.43 13.75
C LYS A 62 4.49 -2.95 13.87
N GLY A 63 4.82 -3.65 12.79
CA GLY A 63 4.86 -5.11 12.74
C GLY A 63 3.52 -5.75 12.35
N HIS A 64 2.54 -4.99 11.86
CA HIS A 64 1.29 -5.53 11.36
C HIS A 64 1.46 -6.08 9.94
N ALA A 65 0.70 -7.12 9.62
CA ALA A 65 0.71 -7.72 8.29
C ALA A 65 -0.43 -7.20 7.42
N HIS A 66 -0.08 -6.96 6.16
CA HIS A 66 -0.94 -6.41 5.13
C HIS A 66 -0.82 -7.28 3.89
N LEU A 67 -1.94 -7.70 3.29
CA LEU A 67 -1.91 -8.48 2.05
C LEU A 67 -2.34 -7.64 0.85
N SER A 68 -1.44 -7.50 -0.12
CA SER A 68 -1.79 -6.95 -1.43
C SER A 68 -1.94 -8.09 -2.46
N PHE A 69 -2.88 -7.97 -3.39
CA PHE A 69 -3.22 -9.05 -4.33
C PHE A 69 -2.68 -8.82 -5.74
N THR A 70 -2.52 -7.56 -6.10
CA THR A 70 -2.10 -7.13 -7.44
C THR A 70 -0.98 -6.10 -7.41
N MET A 71 -0.53 -5.65 -6.24
CA MET A 71 0.47 -4.59 -6.14
C MET A 71 1.89 -5.16 -6.23
N CYS A 72 2.73 -4.57 -7.09
CA CYS A 72 4.12 -5.00 -7.25
C CYS A 72 5.10 -4.29 -6.31
N ASP A 73 4.75 -3.07 -5.93
CA ASP A 73 5.39 -2.23 -4.93
C ASP A 73 4.41 -1.91 -3.80
N GLY A 74 4.93 -1.26 -2.77
CA GLY A 74 4.22 -0.92 -1.55
C GLY A 74 4.89 0.29 -0.89
N PRO A 75 4.37 0.74 0.26
CA PRO A 75 4.96 1.85 0.99
C PRO A 75 6.46 1.63 1.25
N PRO A 76 7.28 2.68 1.12
CA PRO A 76 8.75 2.54 1.11
C PRO A 76 9.33 2.08 2.44
N ASP A 77 8.61 2.28 3.54
CA ASP A 77 8.95 1.88 4.89
C ASP A 77 8.37 0.51 5.29
N TRP A 78 7.63 -0.15 4.39
CA TRP A 78 7.07 -1.47 4.61
C TRP A 78 7.99 -2.56 4.08
N THR A 79 8.10 -3.66 4.83
CA THR A 79 8.94 -4.79 4.44
C THR A 79 8.11 -5.78 3.63
N ARG A 80 8.50 -6.00 2.37
CA ARG A 80 7.97 -7.08 1.54
C ARG A 80 8.44 -8.45 2.03
N VAL A 81 7.52 -9.39 2.17
CA VAL A 81 7.78 -10.77 2.60
C VAL A 81 7.22 -11.76 1.59
N ASP A 82 8.06 -12.20 0.64
CA ASP A 82 7.66 -13.14 -0.43
C ASP A 82 7.54 -14.60 0.04
N ASN A 83 8.37 -15.01 1.01
CA ASN A 83 8.39 -16.38 1.54
C ASN A 83 8.36 -16.35 3.07
N PRO A 84 7.16 -16.23 3.67
CA PRO A 84 7.04 -16.04 5.10
C PRO A 84 7.50 -17.29 5.87
N PRO A 85 8.35 -17.14 6.90
CA PRO A 85 8.77 -18.26 7.72
C PRO A 85 7.58 -18.78 8.56
N ALA A 86 7.64 -20.06 8.91
CA ALA A 86 6.63 -20.67 9.78
C ALA A 86 6.54 -19.93 11.12
N GLY A 87 5.33 -19.68 11.60
CA GLY A 87 5.00 -18.93 12.80
C GLY A 87 5.05 -17.41 12.64
N SER A 88 5.33 -16.88 11.44
CA SER A 88 5.31 -15.43 11.21
C SER A 88 3.90 -14.88 11.03
N ILE A 89 3.74 -13.58 11.26
CA ILE A 89 2.47 -12.89 11.06
C ILE A 89 2.00 -12.94 9.59
N CYS A 90 2.92 -12.93 8.63
CA CYS A 90 2.60 -13.12 7.22
C CYS A 90 2.11 -14.54 6.90
N GLU A 91 2.66 -15.57 7.55
CA GLU A 91 2.12 -16.93 7.39
C GLU A 91 0.70 -17.02 7.96
N ALA A 92 0.45 -16.38 9.11
CA ALA A 92 -0.87 -16.32 9.72
C ALA A 92 -1.88 -15.59 8.82
N ALA A 93 -1.50 -14.44 8.25
CA ALA A 93 -2.32 -13.69 7.31
C ALA A 93 -2.68 -14.52 6.05
N LEU A 94 -1.71 -15.23 5.47
CA LEU A 94 -1.97 -16.11 4.32
C LEU A 94 -2.88 -17.29 4.69
N LYS A 95 -2.77 -17.83 5.91
CA LYS A 95 -3.71 -18.85 6.41
C LYS A 95 -5.12 -18.29 6.56
N ALA A 96 -5.26 -17.08 7.11
CA ALA A 96 -6.56 -16.40 7.21
C ALA A 96 -7.17 -16.14 5.83
N LEU A 97 -6.37 -15.71 4.84
CA LEU A 97 -6.81 -15.60 3.44
C LEU A 97 -7.34 -16.93 2.90
N ALA A 98 -6.60 -18.02 3.11
CA ALA A 98 -6.99 -19.35 2.63
C ALA A 98 -8.25 -19.89 3.32
N GLN A 99 -8.48 -19.51 4.58
CA GLN A 99 -9.59 -19.99 5.39
C GLN A 99 -10.88 -19.19 5.17
N TRP A 100 -10.78 -17.85 5.11
CA TRP A 100 -11.93 -16.94 5.15
C TRP A 100 -12.06 -16.03 3.94
N GLY A 101 -10.95 -15.79 3.22
CA GLY A 101 -10.87 -14.72 2.24
C GLY A 101 -10.70 -13.34 2.87
N VAL A 102 -10.77 -12.30 2.04
CA VAL A 102 -10.79 -10.89 2.48
C VAL A 102 -12.16 -10.48 2.99
N GLY A 103 -12.22 -9.56 3.95
CA GLY A 103 -13.46 -9.13 4.59
C GLY A 103 -14.10 -10.21 5.47
N GLY A 104 -13.32 -11.21 5.88
CA GLY A 104 -13.76 -12.28 6.77
C GLY A 104 -13.82 -11.87 8.25
N CYS A 105 -13.25 -10.72 8.61
CA CYS A 105 -13.43 -10.15 9.93
C CYS A 105 -14.89 -9.75 10.13
N ALA A 106 -15.51 -10.26 11.20
CA ALA A 106 -16.84 -9.79 11.58
C ALA A 106 -16.75 -8.28 11.81
N PRO A 107 -17.69 -7.47 11.26
CA PRO A 107 -17.73 -6.06 11.63
C PRO A 107 -17.90 -6.01 13.13
N GLU A 108 -17.01 -5.29 13.81
CA GLU A 108 -17.08 -5.07 15.24
C GLU A 108 -18.52 -4.60 15.52
N ALA A 109 -19.26 -5.36 16.31
CA ALA A 109 -20.68 -5.12 16.53
C ALA A 109 -20.87 -3.72 17.13
N GLY A 110 -21.11 -2.69 16.30
CA GLY A 110 -21.15 -1.33 16.80
C GLY A 110 -21.21 -0.16 15.80
N VAL A 111 -21.17 -0.36 14.47
CA VAL A 111 -21.40 0.75 13.53
C VAL A 111 -22.77 0.60 12.89
N GLU A 112 -23.77 1.24 13.50
CA GLU A 112 -25.08 1.46 12.88
C GLU A 112 -24.86 2.24 11.57
N ALA A 113 -25.16 1.60 10.45
CA ALA A 113 -25.28 2.27 9.17
C ALA A 113 -26.49 3.22 9.25
N GLY A 114 -26.23 4.51 9.52
CA GLY A 114 -27.23 5.56 9.41
C GLY A 114 -27.61 5.79 7.95
N GLU A 115 -28.92 5.78 7.71
CA GLU A 115 -29.61 6.09 6.45
C GLU A 115 -29.33 7.49 5.89
#